data_AF-A0A815FH54-F1
#
_entry.id   AF-A0A815FH54-F1
#
_cell.length_a   1.000
_cell.length_b   1.000
_cell.length_c   1.000
_cell.angle_alpha   90.00
_cell.angle_beta   90.00
_cell.angle_gamma   90.00
#
_symmetry.space_group_name_H-M   'P 1'
#
loop_
_entity.id
_entity.type
_entity.pdbx_description
1 polymer ?
#
loop_
_entity_poly.entity_id
_entity_poly.type
_entity_poly.pdbx_seq_one_letter_code
_entity_poly.pdbx_strand_id
1 'polypeptide(L)'
;MTHDYVQFICPFLGNTQWLIQIFRAYGARIGENSIVPDISYIVDYPLVTIGDNVRVHVGTQIQGHSFEQRILKLAPVSIGNSCVLMSGSIVMASCKLMGNNRLYPMTLIMKNDQLSLNTHWKGIPAQSYTANARLKRPTIVHDNLAKYQPRYENINKLFLWYERIASIYTSVNDLQFMNYGYADMDEYIDDHTGYYSRKLYEQVLASMTVTDKKVLEINCGRGAGAAWCVHTHAFHSYIGIDPSQDVINLCQRLYSTVPRLSFVVADATKHLPFENESIDIILCIETTHAFGESIAITQFANEVTRVLRPNGYLLWCDFCYMNGSDTSIYDLIANNDLIIEEKINITKNVLHALDI
;
A
#
# COMPACT_ATOMS: atom_id res chain seq x y z
N MET A 1 5.93 39.10 21.17
CA MET A 1 5.92 37.85 21.96
C MET A 1 5.10 36.71 21.33
N THR A 2 4.43 36.87 20.18
CA THR A 2 3.57 35.81 19.59
C THR A 2 4.13 35.12 18.35
N HIS A 3 5.08 35.71 17.62
CA HIS A 3 5.69 35.09 16.42
C HIS A 3 6.73 34.02 16.75
N ASP A 4 7.57 34.23 17.76
CA ASP A 4 8.68 33.34 18.08
C ASP A 4 8.23 31.97 18.62
N TYR A 5 7.10 31.91 19.33
CA TYR A 5 6.55 30.65 19.86
C TYR A 5 5.94 29.76 18.78
N VAL A 6 5.33 30.36 17.75
CA VAL A 6 4.73 29.61 16.65
C VAL A 6 5.82 28.91 15.85
N GLN A 7 6.93 29.61 15.56
CA GLN A 7 8.08 29.01 14.88
C GLN A 7 8.82 27.98 15.75
N PHE A 8 8.81 28.11 17.07
CA PHE A 8 9.47 27.16 17.97
C PHE A 8 8.65 25.87 18.18
N ILE A 9 7.31 25.97 18.31
CA ILE A 9 6.44 24.84 18.67
C ILE A 9 5.89 24.10 17.45
N CYS A 10 5.51 24.82 16.38
CA CYS A 10 4.86 24.20 15.23
C CYS A 10 5.68 23.08 14.54
N PRO A 11 7.02 23.14 14.46
CA PRO A 11 7.81 22.04 13.92
C PRO A 11 7.61 20.71 14.67
N PHE A 12 7.34 20.76 15.98
CA PHE A 12 7.07 19.57 16.80
C PHE A 12 5.63 19.03 16.65
N LEU A 13 4.73 19.83 16.07
CA LEU A 13 3.33 19.46 15.83
C LEU A 13 3.12 18.96 14.39
N GLY A 14 4.16 18.98 13.56
CA GLY A 14 4.16 18.45 12.21
C GLY A 14 3.58 17.04 12.14
N ASN A 15 2.83 16.76 11.08
CA ASN A 15 2.15 15.48 10.84
C ASN A 15 1.08 15.09 11.87
N THR A 16 0.64 16.00 12.75
CA THR A 16 -0.40 15.71 13.76
C THR A 16 -1.70 16.50 13.51
N GLN A 17 -2.80 16.02 14.09
CA GLN A 17 -4.07 16.75 14.09
C GLN A 17 -4.03 18.06 14.90
N TRP A 18 -3.03 18.24 15.77
CA TRP A 18 -2.85 19.47 16.55
C TRP A 18 -2.45 20.64 15.66
N LEU A 19 -1.57 20.41 14.68
CA LEU A 19 -1.20 21.44 13.71
C LEU A 19 -2.40 21.88 12.85
N ILE A 20 -3.34 20.97 12.57
CA ILE A 20 -4.57 21.31 11.85
C ILE A 20 -5.44 22.30 12.64
N GLN A 21 -5.53 22.14 13.97
CA GLN A 21 -6.25 23.11 14.80
C GLN A 21 -5.62 24.49 14.77
N ILE A 22 -4.29 24.56 14.68
CA ILE A 22 -3.56 25.82 14.50
C ILE A 22 -3.96 26.47 13.17
N PHE A 23 -3.90 25.75 12.05
CA PHE A 23 -4.33 26.31 10.76
C PHE A 23 -5.78 26.80 10.77
N ARG A 24 -6.69 26.05 11.42
CA ARG A 24 -8.09 26.46 11.59
C ARG A 24 -8.21 27.75 12.40
N ALA A 25 -7.43 27.89 13.48
CA ALA A 25 -7.38 29.12 14.27
C ALA A 25 -6.86 30.33 13.45
N TYR A 26 -5.96 30.10 12.48
CA TYR A 26 -5.47 31.12 11.55
C TYR A 26 -6.39 31.35 10.33
N GLY A 27 -7.56 30.69 10.27
CA GLY A 27 -8.62 30.97 9.29
C GLY A 27 -8.68 29.99 8.11
N ALA A 28 -7.80 28.98 8.04
CA ALA A 28 -7.94 27.92 7.05
C ALA A 28 -9.13 27.01 7.35
N ARG A 29 -9.73 26.44 6.31
CA ARG A 29 -10.81 25.46 6.45
C ARG A 29 -10.25 24.09 6.09
N ILE A 30 -9.84 23.30 7.09
CA ILE A 30 -9.26 21.98 6.87
C ILE A 30 -10.15 20.92 7.50
N GLY A 31 -10.53 19.88 6.76
CA GLY A 31 -11.34 18.75 7.20
C GLY A 31 -10.64 17.83 8.20
N GLU A 32 -11.33 16.77 8.61
CA GLU A 32 -10.83 15.78 9.57
C GLU A 32 -9.85 14.80 8.93
N ASN A 33 -8.98 14.20 9.75
CA ASN A 33 -7.98 13.20 9.33
C ASN A 33 -7.03 13.67 8.23
N SER A 34 -6.93 14.99 7.99
CA SER A 34 -5.97 15.58 7.06
C SER A 34 -4.64 15.82 7.76
N ILE A 35 -3.52 15.59 7.07
CA ILE A 35 -2.18 15.68 7.65
C ILE A 35 -1.35 16.67 6.84
N VAL A 36 -0.69 17.58 7.55
CA VAL A 36 0.24 18.57 6.99
C VAL A 36 1.56 18.46 7.77
N PRO A 37 2.72 18.35 7.09
CA PRO A 37 3.97 18.06 7.81
C PRO A 37 4.58 19.29 8.50
N ASP A 38 4.30 20.49 8.02
CA ASP A 38 4.84 21.74 8.57
C ASP A 38 3.95 22.94 8.24
N ILE A 39 4.05 23.99 9.06
CA ILE A 39 3.28 25.23 8.88
C ILE A 39 3.63 25.98 7.58
N SER A 40 4.86 25.83 7.08
CA SER A 40 5.38 26.54 5.90
C SER A 40 4.79 26.08 4.56
N TYR A 41 4.04 24.98 4.52
CA TYR A 41 3.50 24.40 3.29
C TYR A 41 2.15 24.97 2.86
N ILE A 42 1.46 25.66 3.77
CA ILE A 42 0.23 26.39 3.47
C ILE A 42 0.51 27.87 3.66
N VAL A 43 0.24 28.65 2.61
CA VAL A 43 0.34 30.10 2.62
C VAL A 43 -1.06 30.69 2.44
N ASP A 44 -1.28 31.87 3.01
CA ASP A 44 -2.56 32.59 2.94
C ASP A 44 -3.72 31.79 3.54
N TYR A 45 -3.56 31.33 4.79
CA TYR A 45 -4.51 30.44 5.48
C TYR A 45 -6.01 30.75 5.22
N PRO A 46 -6.49 32.00 5.31
CA PRO A 46 -7.91 32.32 5.09
C PRO A 46 -8.44 32.01 3.68
N LEU A 47 -7.55 31.83 2.70
CA LEU A 47 -7.87 31.51 1.30
C LEU A 47 -7.85 30.02 1.01
N VAL A 48 -7.42 29.19 1.97
CA VAL A 48 -7.19 27.76 1.75
C VAL A 48 -8.30 26.92 2.36
N THR A 49 -8.93 26.10 1.52
CA THR A 49 -9.89 25.08 1.92
C THR A 49 -9.37 23.70 1.53
N ILE A 50 -9.30 22.78 2.50
CA ILE A 50 -8.86 21.39 2.35
C ILE A 50 -9.93 20.48 2.95
N GLY A 51 -10.35 19.47 2.21
CA GLY A 51 -11.35 18.49 2.64
C GLY A 51 -10.84 17.49 3.68
N ASP A 52 -11.63 16.44 3.88
CA ASP A 52 -11.31 15.34 4.81
C ASP A 52 -10.30 14.36 4.17
N ASN A 53 -9.49 13.71 5.01
CA ASN A 53 -8.55 12.64 4.63
C ASN A 53 -7.49 13.05 3.59
N VAL A 54 -7.07 14.32 3.57
CA VAL A 54 -6.04 14.81 2.65
C VAL A 54 -4.64 14.52 3.20
N ARG A 55 -3.70 14.16 2.33
CA ARG A 55 -2.27 13.97 2.67
C ARG A 55 -1.45 15.02 1.95
N VAL A 56 -0.80 15.89 2.71
CA VAL A 56 0.20 16.83 2.20
C VAL A 56 1.57 16.26 2.55
N HIS A 57 2.45 16.13 1.56
CA HIS A 57 3.81 15.64 1.78
C HIS A 57 4.81 16.78 1.92
N VAL A 58 6.01 16.45 2.42
CA VAL A 58 7.10 17.39 2.64
C VAL A 58 7.43 18.19 1.37
N GLY A 59 7.64 19.50 1.53
CA GLY A 59 7.98 20.40 0.43
C GLY A 59 6.80 20.78 -0.47
N THR A 60 5.58 20.29 -0.22
CA THR A 60 4.39 20.75 -0.96
C THR A 60 4.14 22.23 -0.69
N GLN A 61 3.72 23.00 -1.69
CA GLN A 61 3.36 24.41 -1.54
C GLN A 61 1.92 24.66 -1.98
N ILE A 62 1.09 25.15 -1.06
CA ILE A 62 -0.29 25.57 -1.33
C ILE A 62 -0.34 27.08 -1.11
N GLN A 63 -0.52 27.86 -2.17
CA GLN A 63 -0.51 29.32 -2.09
C GLN A 63 -1.78 29.94 -2.67
N GLY A 64 -2.41 30.82 -1.89
CA GLY A 64 -3.58 31.60 -2.28
C GLY A 64 -3.23 32.88 -3.04
N HIS A 65 -1.96 33.10 -3.39
CA HIS A 65 -1.50 34.30 -4.08
C HIS A 65 -0.69 34.01 -5.34
N SER A 66 -0.63 35.01 -6.21
CA SER A 66 0.28 35.08 -7.35
C SER A 66 0.74 36.52 -7.55
N PHE A 67 1.96 36.71 -8.02
CA PHE A 67 2.48 38.02 -8.37
C PHE A 67 2.52 38.16 -9.89
N GLU A 68 1.62 38.98 -10.44
CA GLU A 68 1.43 39.12 -11.88
C GLU A 68 1.50 40.59 -12.26
N GLN A 69 2.31 40.94 -13.26
CA GLN A 69 2.37 42.30 -13.79
C GLN A 69 2.57 43.37 -12.68
N ARG A 70 3.38 43.03 -11.66
CA ARG A 70 3.66 43.86 -10.47
C ARG A 70 2.48 44.03 -9.50
N ILE A 71 1.44 43.21 -9.63
CA ILE A 71 0.25 43.22 -8.77
C ILE A 71 0.18 41.88 -8.03
N LEU A 72 0.02 41.94 -6.71
CA LEU A 72 -0.31 40.78 -5.89
C LEU A 72 -1.79 40.45 -6.07
N LYS A 73 -2.09 39.28 -6.62
CA LYS A 73 -3.46 38.76 -6.78
C LYS A 73 -3.70 37.65 -5.78
N LEU A 74 -4.75 37.80 -4.98
CA LEU A 74 -5.21 36.80 -4.02
C LEU A 74 -6.41 36.07 -4.62
N ALA A 75 -6.41 34.74 -4.55
CA ALA A 75 -7.54 33.91 -4.95
C ALA A 75 -7.59 32.63 -4.11
N PRO A 76 -8.79 32.13 -3.78
CA PRO A 76 -8.94 30.94 -2.95
C PRO A 76 -8.38 29.69 -3.63
N VAL A 77 -7.93 28.74 -2.82
CA VAL A 77 -7.55 27.39 -3.25
C VAL A 77 -8.47 26.39 -2.56
N SER A 78 -9.05 25.48 -3.34
CA SER A 78 -9.96 24.45 -2.82
C SER A 78 -9.44 23.06 -3.16
N ILE A 79 -9.22 22.23 -2.14
CA ILE A 79 -8.78 20.85 -2.26
C ILE A 79 -9.85 19.94 -1.67
N GLY A 80 -10.43 19.09 -2.51
CA GLY A 80 -11.49 18.16 -2.11
C GLY A 80 -10.98 16.99 -1.26
N ASN A 81 -11.92 16.16 -0.81
CA ASN A 81 -11.64 15.04 0.09
C ASN A 81 -10.66 14.03 -0.53
N SER A 82 -9.88 13.35 0.31
CA SER A 82 -9.03 12.21 -0.06
C SER A 82 -8.00 12.50 -1.16
N CYS A 83 -7.58 13.76 -1.29
CA CYS A 83 -6.49 14.12 -2.19
C CYS A 83 -5.12 13.78 -1.58
N VAL A 84 -4.15 13.46 -2.43
CA VAL A 84 -2.76 13.24 -2.06
C VAL A 84 -1.89 14.21 -2.84
N LEU A 85 -1.14 15.04 -2.13
CA LEU A 85 -0.23 16.04 -2.66
C LEU A 85 1.19 15.58 -2.31
N MET A 86 1.87 14.94 -3.26
CA MET A 86 3.17 14.32 -3.03
C MET A 86 4.29 15.35 -2.99
N SER A 87 5.47 14.92 -2.53
CA SER A 87 6.57 15.79 -2.15
C SER A 87 6.96 16.77 -3.23
N GLY A 88 7.10 18.05 -2.86
CA GLY A 88 7.48 19.12 -3.77
C GLY A 88 6.41 19.54 -4.79
N SER A 89 5.17 19.03 -4.70
CA SER A 89 4.07 19.50 -5.55
C SER A 89 3.67 20.94 -5.20
N ILE A 90 3.18 21.70 -6.18
CA ILE A 90 2.81 23.10 -6.04
C ILE A 90 1.38 23.30 -6.53
N VAL A 91 0.54 23.90 -5.70
CA VAL A 91 -0.84 24.28 -6.02
C VAL A 91 -0.96 25.80 -5.99
N MET A 92 -1.20 26.40 -7.15
CA MET A 92 -1.31 27.85 -7.30
C MET A 92 -2.70 28.39 -6.93
N ALA A 93 -2.81 29.72 -6.84
CA ALA A 93 -4.05 30.41 -6.53
C ALA A 93 -5.17 30.11 -7.55
N SER A 94 -6.43 30.18 -7.11
CA SER A 94 -7.64 29.93 -7.93
C SER A 94 -7.86 28.47 -8.38
N CYS A 95 -7.05 27.53 -7.89
CA CYS A 95 -7.18 26.12 -8.26
C CYS A 95 -8.32 25.42 -7.49
N LYS A 96 -8.95 24.44 -8.16
CA LYS A 96 -9.97 23.57 -7.55
C LYS A 96 -9.66 22.10 -7.85
N LEU A 97 -9.35 21.33 -6.81
CA LEU A 97 -9.24 19.88 -6.86
C LEU A 97 -10.55 19.31 -6.33
N MET A 98 -11.29 18.57 -7.16
CA MET A 98 -12.65 18.13 -6.80
C MET A 98 -12.67 16.99 -5.78
N GLY A 99 -11.60 16.21 -5.62
CA GLY A 99 -11.49 15.11 -4.67
C GLY A 99 -10.89 13.84 -5.26
N ASN A 100 -10.28 12.99 -4.41
CA ASN A 100 -9.51 11.80 -4.80
C ASN A 100 -8.40 12.10 -5.84
N ASN A 101 -7.92 13.34 -5.88
CA ASN A 101 -6.88 13.75 -6.81
C ASN A 101 -5.50 13.34 -6.29
N ARG A 102 -4.62 12.88 -7.17
CA ARG A 102 -3.21 12.61 -6.83
C ARG A 102 -2.29 13.50 -7.64
N LEU A 103 -1.49 14.30 -6.94
CA LEU A 103 -0.41 15.07 -7.54
C LEU A 103 0.90 14.35 -7.26
N TYR A 104 1.60 13.92 -8.32
CA TYR A 104 2.87 13.23 -8.21
C TYR A 104 4.00 14.16 -7.76
N PRO A 105 5.16 13.63 -7.33
CA PRO A 105 6.25 14.48 -6.85
C PRO A 105 6.62 15.55 -7.88
N MET A 106 6.89 16.76 -7.38
CA MET A 106 7.25 17.94 -8.20
C MET A 106 6.20 18.35 -9.25
N THR A 107 4.93 18.02 -9.06
CA THR A 107 3.86 18.43 -9.99
C THR A 107 3.44 19.89 -9.75
N LEU A 108 3.33 20.69 -10.81
CA LEU A 108 2.86 22.09 -10.74
C LEU A 108 1.44 22.24 -11.31
N ILE A 109 0.46 22.49 -10.43
CA ILE A 109 -0.89 22.88 -10.82
C ILE A 109 -0.92 24.39 -11.08
N MET A 110 -1.28 24.77 -12.29
CA MET A 110 -1.27 26.15 -12.74
C MET A 110 -2.52 26.88 -12.25
N LYS A 111 -2.42 28.21 -12.14
CA LYS A 111 -3.54 29.06 -11.72
C LYS A 111 -4.82 28.77 -12.53
N ASN A 112 -5.95 28.78 -11.84
CA ASN A 112 -7.28 28.52 -12.40
C ASN A 112 -7.53 27.08 -12.92
N ASP A 113 -6.58 26.16 -12.75
CA ASP A 113 -6.81 24.77 -13.11
C ASP A 113 -7.92 24.15 -12.24
N GLN A 114 -8.77 23.35 -12.89
CA GLN A 114 -9.83 22.59 -12.24
C GLN A 114 -9.66 21.11 -12.53
N LEU A 115 -9.34 20.36 -11.49
CA LEU A 115 -9.05 18.93 -11.56
C LEU A 115 -10.32 18.15 -11.23
N SER A 116 -10.83 17.39 -12.20
CA SER A 116 -11.99 16.52 -12.03
C SER A 116 -11.74 15.42 -10.99
N LEU A 117 -12.82 14.87 -10.41
CA LEU A 117 -12.74 13.81 -9.40
C LEU A 117 -11.92 12.60 -9.89
N ASN A 118 -11.20 11.96 -8.97
CA ASN A 118 -10.46 10.71 -9.21
C ASN A 118 -9.37 10.81 -10.30
N THR A 119 -8.79 11.99 -10.52
CA THR A 119 -7.74 12.19 -11.53
C THR A 119 -6.35 12.32 -10.93
N HIS A 120 -5.36 11.99 -11.75
CA HIS A 120 -3.95 11.91 -11.38
C HIS A 120 -3.16 12.85 -12.26
N TRP A 121 -2.12 13.48 -11.73
CA TRP A 121 -1.43 14.58 -12.40
C TRP A 121 0.05 14.56 -12.13
N LYS A 122 0.84 14.72 -13.20
CA LYS A 122 2.31 14.71 -13.16
C LYS A 122 2.89 15.81 -14.04
N GLY A 123 4.00 16.39 -13.61
CA GLY A 123 4.84 17.27 -14.44
C GLY A 123 4.71 18.77 -14.14
N ILE A 124 5.51 19.55 -14.86
CA ILE A 124 5.61 21.02 -14.76
C ILE A 124 5.54 21.60 -16.18
N PRO A 125 4.39 22.13 -16.64
CA PRO A 125 3.09 22.15 -15.96
C PRO A 125 2.47 20.75 -15.86
N ALA A 126 1.54 20.58 -14.93
CA ALA A 126 0.85 19.32 -14.71
C ALA A 126 0.06 18.86 -15.94
N GLN A 127 0.17 17.58 -16.25
CA GLN A 127 -0.64 16.90 -17.26
C GLN A 127 -1.40 15.74 -16.62
N SER A 128 -2.57 15.43 -17.17
CA SER A 128 -3.34 14.27 -16.76
C SER A 128 -2.49 13.02 -16.93
N TYR A 129 -2.35 12.28 -15.84
CA TYR A 129 -1.59 11.06 -15.75
C TYR A 129 -2.57 9.93 -15.50
N THR A 130 -2.42 8.81 -16.21
CA THR A 130 -3.12 7.59 -15.84
C THR A 130 -2.12 6.74 -15.09
N ALA A 131 -2.34 6.53 -13.78
CA ALA A 131 -1.50 5.64 -13.00
C ALA A 131 -1.49 4.24 -13.61
N ASN A 132 -0.29 3.69 -13.75
CA ASN A 132 -0.06 2.45 -14.46
C ASN A 132 -0.40 1.19 -13.63
N ALA A 133 -0.65 1.28 -12.32
CA ALA A 133 -0.99 0.11 -11.53
C ALA A 133 -2.13 0.37 -10.54
N ARG A 134 -2.93 -0.66 -10.26
CA ARG A 134 -4.08 -0.60 -9.37
C ARG A 134 -3.86 -1.52 -8.18
N LEU A 135 -3.81 -0.98 -6.97
CA LEU A 135 -3.88 -1.74 -5.73
C LEU A 135 -5.35 -2.08 -5.45
N LYS A 136 -5.72 -3.35 -5.50
CA LYS A 136 -7.07 -3.80 -5.18
C LYS A 136 -6.99 -4.72 -3.96
N ARG A 137 -7.85 -4.48 -2.97
CA ARG A 137 -7.96 -5.26 -1.72
C ARG A 137 -6.69 -5.28 -0.83
N PRO A 138 -6.32 -4.15 -0.18
CA PRO A 138 -5.73 -4.22 1.15
C PRO A 138 -6.68 -5.00 2.04
N THR A 139 -6.29 -6.22 2.36
CA THR A 139 -7.02 -7.10 3.25
C THR A 139 -6.42 -6.86 4.63
N ILE A 140 -7.16 -6.10 5.45
CA ILE A 140 -6.63 -5.59 6.72
C ILE A 140 -7.00 -6.54 7.85
N VAL A 141 -5.97 -7.02 8.55
CA VAL A 141 -6.11 -7.59 9.90
C VAL A 141 -5.77 -6.48 10.91
N HIS A 142 -6.79 -5.97 11.59
CA HIS A 142 -6.72 -5.02 12.67
C HIS A 142 -6.50 -5.74 14.01
N ASP A 143 -5.91 -5.01 14.94
CA ASP A 143 -5.18 -5.58 16.05
C ASP A 143 -6.07 -6.08 17.20
N ASN A 144 -5.89 -7.35 17.58
CA ASN A 144 -5.54 -7.74 18.95
C ASN A 144 -4.74 -9.07 18.92
N LEU A 145 -3.89 -9.23 17.92
CA LEU A 145 -3.06 -10.43 17.75
C LEU A 145 -1.73 -10.32 18.51
N ALA A 146 -1.48 -9.23 19.24
CA ALA A 146 -0.30 -9.11 20.11
C ALA A 146 -0.13 -10.27 21.12
N LYS A 147 -1.21 -11.03 21.42
CA LYS A 147 -1.15 -12.29 22.20
C LYS A 147 -0.67 -13.51 21.42
N TYR A 148 -0.84 -13.53 20.10
CA TYR A 148 -0.49 -14.65 19.21
C TYR A 148 0.71 -14.35 18.29
N GLN A 149 1.04 -13.09 18.10
CA GLN A 149 2.19 -12.66 17.32
C GLN A 149 3.44 -12.81 18.19
N PRO A 150 4.44 -13.60 17.76
CA PRO A 150 5.67 -13.67 18.50
C PRO A 150 6.38 -12.32 18.35
N ARG A 151 6.75 -11.70 19.47
CA ARG A 151 7.64 -10.53 19.48
C ARG A 151 9.01 -10.96 18.98
N TYR A 152 9.19 -11.02 17.66
CA TYR A 152 10.49 -11.31 17.08
C TYR A 152 11.33 -10.05 17.10
N GLU A 153 12.02 -9.81 18.23
CA GLU A 153 12.99 -8.73 18.39
C GLU A 153 14.18 -8.85 17.40
N ASN A 154 14.25 -9.91 16.58
CA ASN A 154 15.31 -10.15 15.62
C ASN A 154 14.83 -10.93 14.39
N ILE A 155 14.58 -10.23 13.27
CA ILE A 155 14.11 -10.80 11.99
C ILE A 155 15.04 -11.92 11.47
N ASN A 156 16.35 -11.82 11.72
CA ASN A 156 17.31 -12.86 11.30
C ASN A 156 17.06 -14.20 12.00
N LYS A 157 16.62 -14.19 13.27
CA LYS A 157 16.27 -15.43 13.99
C LYS A 157 14.99 -16.06 13.45
N LEU A 158 14.02 -15.23 13.06
CA LEU A 158 12.79 -15.69 12.41
C LEU A 158 13.10 -16.34 11.06
N PHE A 159 13.95 -15.70 10.25
CA PHE A 159 14.40 -16.25 8.96
C PHE A 159 15.12 -17.60 9.13
N LEU A 160 16.08 -17.71 10.06
CA LEU A 160 16.78 -18.97 10.33
C LEU A 160 15.85 -20.07 10.84
N TRP A 161 14.83 -19.71 11.62
CA TRP A 161 13.81 -20.66 12.08
C TRP A 161 12.93 -21.14 10.92
N TYR A 162 12.56 -20.23 10.01
CA TYR A 162 11.79 -20.52 8.80
C TYR A 162 12.53 -21.49 7.86
N GLU A 163 13.81 -21.24 7.58
CA GLU A 163 14.62 -22.19 6.77
C GLU A 163 14.73 -23.56 7.44
N ARG A 164 14.88 -23.57 8.76
CA ARG A 164 14.94 -24.81 9.53
C ARG A 164 13.65 -25.62 9.43
N ILE A 165 12.48 -24.98 9.46
CA ILE A 165 11.19 -25.65 9.23
C ILE A 165 11.16 -26.31 7.85
N ALA A 166 11.61 -25.61 6.81
CA ALA A 166 11.63 -26.16 5.44
C ALA A 166 12.52 -27.40 5.32
N SER A 167 13.63 -27.45 6.07
CA SER A 167 14.52 -28.63 6.10
C SER A 167 13.96 -29.83 6.88
N ILE A 168 13.08 -29.60 7.87
CA ILE A 168 12.50 -30.65 8.73
C ILE A 168 11.23 -31.23 8.09
N TYR A 169 10.34 -30.36 7.62
CA TYR A 169 9.03 -30.73 7.07
C TYR A 169 9.11 -30.76 5.55
N THR A 170 9.36 -31.93 5.00
CA THR A 170 9.73 -32.10 3.58
C THR A 170 8.64 -32.75 2.73
N SER A 171 7.53 -33.19 3.34
CA SER A 171 6.38 -33.77 2.64
C SER A 171 5.31 -32.73 2.27
N VAL A 172 4.51 -33.05 1.25
CA VAL A 172 3.27 -32.31 0.91
C VAL A 172 2.24 -32.35 2.03
N ASN A 173 2.28 -33.35 2.92
CA ASN A 173 1.31 -33.47 4.02
C ASN A 173 1.74 -32.76 5.31
N ASP A 174 2.99 -32.29 5.37
CA ASP A 174 3.50 -31.58 6.52
C ASP A 174 3.22 -30.08 6.33
N LEU A 175 2.66 -29.39 7.33
CA LEU A 175 2.63 -27.91 7.46
C LEU A 175 2.42 -27.13 6.13
N GLN A 176 1.35 -27.45 5.39
CA GLN A 176 1.13 -26.99 4.01
C GLN A 176 1.04 -25.47 3.89
N PHE A 177 0.27 -24.83 4.78
CA PHE A 177 0.00 -23.40 4.78
C PHE A 177 0.66 -22.76 6.00
N MET A 178 1.10 -21.51 5.82
CA MET A 178 1.73 -20.69 6.86
C MET A 178 0.96 -19.40 7.14
N ASN A 179 -0.23 -19.26 6.56
CA ASN A 179 -1.09 -18.09 6.73
C ASN A 179 -2.16 -18.30 7.81
N TYR A 180 -2.70 -17.22 8.36
CA TYR A 180 -3.67 -17.27 9.47
C TYR A 180 -5.08 -17.70 9.05
N GLY A 181 -5.38 -17.70 7.75
CA GLY A 181 -6.67 -18.14 7.20
C GLY A 181 -7.82 -17.15 7.36
N TYR A 182 -8.98 -17.53 6.85
CA TYR A 182 -10.22 -16.75 6.86
C TYR A 182 -11.42 -17.66 7.11
N ALA A 183 -12.33 -17.26 7.99
CA ALA A 183 -13.59 -17.95 8.22
C ALA A 183 -14.77 -16.97 8.17
N ASP A 184 -15.90 -17.41 7.61
CA ASP A 184 -17.16 -16.65 7.76
C ASP A 184 -17.65 -16.74 9.21
N MET A 185 -18.32 -15.71 9.70
CA MET A 185 -18.67 -15.61 11.14
C MET A 185 -19.56 -16.75 11.65
N ASP A 186 -20.36 -17.36 10.77
CA ASP A 186 -21.29 -18.45 11.10
C ASP A 186 -20.76 -19.83 10.68
N GLU A 187 -19.51 -19.89 10.21
CA GLU A 187 -18.90 -21.11 9.68
C GLU A 187 -18.03 -21.79 10.75
N TYR A 188 -18.17 -23.11 10.81
CA TYR A 188 -17.28 -24.00 11.55
C TYR A 188 -17.08 -25.30 10.77
N ILE A 189 -15.83 -25.52 10.37
CA ILE A 189 -15.31 -26.72 9.73
C ILE A 189 -14.09 -27.16 10.53
N ASP A 190 -14.08 -28.43 10.93
CA ASP A 190 -12.93 -29.06 11.58
C ASP A 190 -11.80 -29.20 10.55
N ASP A 191 -10.84 -28.27 10.59
CA ASP A 191 -9.90 -28.04 9.50
C ASP A 191 -8.59 -28.81 9.65
N HIS A 192 -8.60 -30.07 9.21
CA HIS A 192 -7.39 -30.88 9.08
C HIS A 192 -6.68 -30.71 7.73
N THR A 193 -7.19 -29.84 6.85
CA THR A 193 -6.79 -29.81 5.44
C THR A 193 -6.23 -28.46 4.98
N GLY A 194 -6.31 -27.41 5.79
CA GLY A 194 -5.97 -26.04 5.40
C GLY A 194 -7.09 -25.32 4.63
N TYR A 195 -8.35 -25.68 4.91
CA TYR A 195 -9.55 -25.04 4.39
C TYR A 195 -9.55 -23.53 4.62
N TYR A 196 -9.37 -23.06 5.86
CA TYR A 196 -9.41 -21.63 6.15
C TYR A 196 -8.26 -20.88 5.50
N SER A 197 -7.10 -21.52 5.38
CA SER A 197 -5.96 -20.96 4.66
C SER A 197 -6.27 -20.75 3.18
N ARG A 198 -6.91 -21.72 2.51
CA ARG A 198 -7.35 -21.56 1.11
C ARG A 198 -8.44 -20.51 0.97
N LYS A 199 -9.36 -20.46 1.92
CA LYS A 199 -10.45 -19.47 1.92
C LYS A 199 -9.92 -18.04 1.96
N LEU A 200 -8.80 -17.79 2.62
CA LEU A 200 -8.15 -16.47 2.56
C LEU A 200 -7.71 -16.13 1.12
N TYR A 201 -7.10 -17.06 0.38
CA TYR A 201 -6.78 -16.86 -1.03
C TYR A 201 -8.05 -16.62 -1.88
N GLU A 202 -9.12 -17.39 -1.66
CA GLU A 202 -10.42 -17.16 -2.31
C GLU A 202 -10.92 -15.74 -2.06
N GLN A 203 -10.88 -15.28 -0.81
CA GLN A 203 -11.32 -13.93 -0.45
C GLN A 203 -10.49 -12.86 -1.14
N VAL A 204 -9.17 -13.04 -1.28
CA VAL A 204 -8.31 -12.09 -1.98
C VAL A 204 -8.57 -12.09 -3.49
N LEU A 205 -8.91 -13.23 -4.10
CA LEU A 205 -9.15 -13.37 -5.55
C LEU A 205 -10.60 -13.10 -6.01
N ALA A 206 -11.61 -13.24 -5.14
CA ALA A 206 -13.04 -13.23 -5.47
C ALA A 206 -13.59 -12.06 -6.32
N SER A 207 -12.96 -10.88 -6.35
CA SER A 207 -13.42 -9.72 -7.17
C SER A 207 -12.60 -9.49 -8.43
N MET A 208 -11.84 -10.50 -8.87
CA MET A 208 -10.95 -10.40 -10.01
C MET A 208 -11.16 -11.48 -11.06
N THR A 209 -11.13 -11.06 -12.33
CA THR A 209 -10.94 -12.00 -13.44
C THR A 209 -9.46 -12.34 -13.56
N VAL A 210 -9.13 -13.57 -13.21
CA VAL A 210 -7.75 -14.06 -13.20
C VAL A 210 -7.41 -15.02 -14.34
N THR A 211 -8.41 -15.36 -15.16
CA THR A 211 -8.25 -16.21 -16.34
C THR A 211 -7.23 -15.60 -17.32
N ASP A 212 -6.31 -16.43 -17.79
CA ASP A 212 -5.23 -16.07 -18.72
C ASP A 212 -4.37 -14.88 -18.25
N LYS A 213 -4.20 -14.73 -16.93
CA LYS A 213 -3.29 -13.75 -16.33
C LYS A 213 -1.98 -14.40 -15.91
N LYS A 214 -0.88 -13.68 -16.07
CA LYS A 214 0.44 -14.02 -15.51
C LYS A 214 0.55 -13.46 -14.10
N VAL A 215 0.71 -14.35 -13.12
CA VAL A 215 0.69 -14.04 -11.69
C VAL A 215 2.07 -14.23 -11.08
N LEU A 216 2.46 -13.29 -10.22
CA LEU A 216 3.63 -13.37 -9.37
C LEU A 216 3.19 -13.36 -7.89
N GLU A 217 3.45 -14.43 -7.16
CA GLU A 217 3.25 -14.49 -5.71
C GLU A 217 4.56 -14.17 -4.98
N ILE A 218 4.50 -13.19 -4.09
CA ILE A 218 5.64 -12.75 -3.26
C ILE A 218 5.64 -13.54 -1.96
N ASN A 219 6.80 -14.05 -1.55
CA ASN A 219 6.98 -14.95 -0.40
C ASN A 219 5.98 -16.12 -0.42
N CYS A 220 6.05 -16.92 -1.48
CA CYS A 220 5.12 -18.03 -1.73
C CYS A 220 5.15 -19.15 -0.68
N GLY A 221 6.06 -19.07 0.29
CA GLY A 221 6.18 -20.08 1.32
C GLY A 221 6.57 -21.44 0.73
N ARG A 222 6.03 -22.49 1.35
CA ARG A 222 6.13 -23.89 0.87
C ARG A 222 5.22 -24.19 -0.33
N GLY A 223 4.66 -23.17 -1.00
CA GLY A 223 4.02 -23.27 -2.31
C GLY A 223 2.60 -23.89 -2.35
N ALA A 224 2.00 -24.26 -1.21
CA ALA A 224 0.68 -24.89 -1.19
C ALA A 224 -0.44 -23.95 -1.68
N GLY A 225 -0.37 -22.67 -1.30
CA GLY A 225 -1.28 -21.63 -1.80
C GLY A 225 -1.19 -21.47 -3.31
N ALA A 226 0.02 -21.31 -3.83
CA ALA A 226 0.30 -21.27 -5.27
C ALA A 226 -0.27 -22.49 -6.02
N ALA A 227 -0.02 -23.69 -5.51
CA ALA A 227 -0.51 -24.93 -6.12
C ALA A 227 -2.04 -25.02 -6.11
N TRP A 228 -2.68 -24.64 -4.99
CA TRP A 228 -4.13 -24.57 -4.90
C TRP A 228 -4.73 -23.55 -5.87
N CYS A 229 -4.14 -22.35 -5.96
CA CYS A 229 -4.55 -21.31 -6.91
C CYS A 229 -4.53 -21.83 -8.35
N VAL A 230 -3.43 -22.46 -8.78
CA VAL A 230 -3.28 -23.00 -10.14
C VAL A 230 -4.24 -24.16 -10.43
N HIS A 231 -4.63 -24.92 -9.41
CA HIS A 231 -5.60 -26.00 -9.54
C HIS A 231 -7.05 -25.48 -9.69
N THR A 232 -7.37 -24.38 -9.01
CA THR A 232 -8.74 -23.84 -8.94
C THR A 232 -9.03 -22.75 -9.97
N HIS A 233 -7.99 -22.15 -10.56
CA HIS A 233 -8.12 -21.04 -11.49
C HIS A 233 -7.32 -21.27 -12.79
N ALA A 234 -7.81 -20.68 -13.88
CA ALA A 234 -7.23 -20.83 -15.21
C ALA A 234 -6.21 -19.72 -15.55
N PHE A 235 -5.12 -19.62 -14.78
CA PHE A 235 -4.04 -18.65 -15.06
C PHE A 235 -3.30 -18.99 -16.37
N HIS A 236 -2.64 -17.97 -16.94
CA HIS A 236 -1.66 -18.15 -18.02
C HIS A 236 -0.39 -18.83 -17.46
N SER A 237 0.17 -18.23 -16.41
CA SER A 237 1.28 -18.76 -15.62
C SER A 237 1.27 -18.20 -14.20
N TYR A 238 1.86 -18.94 -13.27
CA TYR A 238 1.95 -18.59 -11.88
C TYR A 238 3.39 -18.81 -11.40
N ILE A 239 4.00 -17.76 -10.86
CA ILE A 239 5.39 -17.75 -10.40
C ILE A 239 5.39 -17.42 -8.92
N GLY A 240 5.83 -18.35 -8.08
CA GLY A 240 6.08 -18.08 -6.66
C GLY A 240 7.54 -17.68 -6.43
N ILE A 241 7.79 -16.64 -5.65
CA ILE A 241 9.13 -16.29 -5.20
C ILE A 241 9.28 -16.36 -3.69
N ASP A 242 10.47 -16.71 -3.23
CA ASP A 242 10.86 -16.70 -1.82
C ASP A 242 12.38 -16.44 -1.73
N PRO A 243 12.87 -15.68 -0.74
CA PRO A 243 14.30 -15.44 -0.57
C PRO A 243 15.09 -16.69 -0.16
N SER A 244 14.45 -17.72 0.41
CA SER A 244 15.13 -18.94 0.83
C SER A 244 15.29 -19.94 -0.33
N GLN A 245 16.55 -20.29 -0.60
CA GLN A 245 16.89 -21.31 -1.59
C GLN A 245 16.32 -22.68 -1.23
N ASP A 246 16.32 -23.04 0.05
CA ASP A 246 15.83 -24.34 0.52
C ASP A 246 14.31 -24.47 0.35
N VAL A 247 13.57 -23.39 0.61
CA VAL A 247 12.13 -23.33 0.37
C VAL A 247 11.81 -23.50 -1.12
N ILE A 248 12.52 -22.79 -1.99
CA ILE A 248 12.29 -22.92 -3.43
C ILE A 248 12.67 -24.32 -3.94
N ASN A 249 13.77 -24.90 -3.45
CA ASN A 249 14.14 -26.29 -3.77
C ASN A 249 13.06 -27.29 -3.32
N LEU A 250 12.44 -27.05 -2.17
CA LEU A 250 11.29 -27.82 -1.69
C LEU A 250 10.10 -27.67 -2.64
N CYS A 251 9.69 -26.43 -2.95
CA CYS A 251 8.55 -26.15 -3.83
C CYS A 251 8.71 -26.76 -5.22
N GLN A 252 9.89 -26.60 -5.83
CA GLN A 252 10.19 -27.18 -7.14
C GLN A 252 10.11 -28.71 -7.11
N ARG A 253 10.53 -29.36 -6.02
CA ARG A 253 10.39 -30.81 -5.86
C ARG A 253 8.93 -31.23 -5.70
N LEU A 254 8.19 -30.58 -4.78
CA LEU A 254 6.82 -30.96 -4.43
C LEU A 254 5.82 -30.73 -5.58
N TYR A 255 6.01 -29.68 -6.37
CA TYR A 255 5.05 -29.27 -7.40
C TYR A 255 5.61 -29.33 -8.82
N SER A 256 6.69 -30.09 -9.04
CA SER A 256 7.33 -30.27 -10.36
C SER A 256 6.36 -30.72 -11.47
N THR A 257 5.28 -31.41 -11.12
CA THR A 257 4.27 -31.92 -12.06
C THR A 257 3.08 -30.98 -12.25
N VAL A 258 3.01 -29.85 -11.53
CA VAL A 258 1.89 -28.91 -11.63
C VAL A 258 2.10 -27.99 -12.84
N PRO A 259 1.26 -28.08 -13.89
CA PRO A 259 1.46 -27.28 -15.10
C PRO A 259 1.25 -25.79 -14.80
N ARG A 260 2.04 -24.94 -15.47
CA ARG A 260 1.98 -23.46 -15.36
C ARG A 260 2.44 -22.88 -14.02
N LEU A 261 2.85 -23.71 -13.06
CA LEU A 261 3.41 -23.28 -11.78
C LEU A 261 4.94 -23.38 -11.84
N SER A 262 5.62 -22.32 -11.37
CA SER A 262 7.07 -22.29 -11.25
C SER A 262 7.48 -21.53 -10.00
N PHE A 263 8.70 -21.79 -9.53
CA PHE A 263 9.25 -21.17 -8.32
C PHE A 263 10.66 -20.65 -8.57
N VAL A 264 10.94 -19.44 -8.11
CA VAL A 264 12.21 -18.74 -8.33
C VAL A 264 12.72 -18.16 -7.01
N VAL A 265 14.01 -18.33 -6.73
CA VAL A 265 14.64 -17.64 -5.59
C VAL A 265 14.79 -16.17 -5.91
N ALA A 266 14.09 -15.33 -5.16
CA ALA A 266 14.20 -13.88 -5.28
C ALA A 266 13.79 -13.21 -3.97
N ASP A 267 14.48 -12.11 -3.67
CA ASP A 267 14.14 -11.22 -2.56
C ASP A 267 13.37 -10.03 -3.13
N ALA A 268 12.10 -9.88 -2.73
CA ALA A 268 11.22 -8.85 -3.25
C ALA A 268 11.59 -7.44 -2.82
N THR A 269 12.50 -7.28 -1.85
CA THR A 269 13.08 -5.99 -1.48
C THR A 269 14.35 -5.67 -2.28
N LYS A 270 14.71 -6.52 -3.26
CA LYS A 270 15.82 -6.33 -4.19
C LYS A 270 15.31 -6.37 -5.63
N HIS A 271 16.21 -6.16 -6.58
CA HIS A 271 15.86 -6.22 -8.00
C HIS A 271 15.39 -7.63 -8.40
N LEU A 272 14.12 -7.73 -8.79
CA LEU A 272 13.47 -8.96 -9.21
C LEU A 272 13.91 -9.37 -10.62
N PRO A 273 14.10 -10.68 -10.88
CA PRO A 273 14.54 -11.21 -12.17
C PRO A 273 13.41 -11.27 -13.22
N PHE A 274 12.59 -10.21 -13.30
CA PHE A 274 11.49 -10.10 -14.26
C PHE A 274 11.64 -8.82 -15.08
N GLU A 275 11.23 -8.90 -16.34
CA GLU A 275 11.19 -7.74 -17.23
C GLU A 275 10.18 -6.70 -16.74
N ASN A 276 10.39 -5.44 -17.13
CA ASN A 276 9.43 -4.38 -16.88
C ASN A 276 8.08 -4.73 -17.52
N GLU A 277 6.98 -4.35 -16.86
CA GLU A 277 5.63 -4.49 -17.42
C GLU A 277 5.32 -5.92 -17.94
N SER A 278 5.76 -6.94 -17.19
CA SER A 278 5.71 -8.34 -17.62
C SER A 278 4.74 -9.20 -16.79
N ILE A 279 4.14 -8.65 -15.74
CA ILE A 279 3.23 -9.32 -14.81
C ILE A 279 1.86 -8.64 -14.82
N ASP A 280 0.79 -9.43 -14.86
CA ASP A 280 -0.58 -8.89 -14.82
C ASP A 280 -1.09 -8.70 -13.39
N ILE A 281 -0.76 -9.65 -12.50
CA ILE A 281 -1.20 -9.66 -11.10
C ILE A 281 -0.02 -10.00 -10.19
N ILE A 282 0.22 -9.18 -9.18
CA ILE A 282 1.08 -9.53 -8.04
C ILE A 282 0.19 -9.87 -6.86
N LEU A 283 0.44 -11.03 -6.25
CA LEU A 283 -0.25 -11.49 -5.05
C LEU A 283 0.72 -11.47 -3.86
N CYS A 284 0.30 -10.85 -2.76
CA CYS A 284 0.99 -10.86 -1.48
C CYS A 284 0.00 -11.30 -0.42
N ILE A 285 0.27 -12.43 0.24
CA ILE A 285 -0.49 -12.88 1.41
C ILE A 285 0.48 -12.94 2.58
N GLU A 286 0.23 -12.10 3.58
CA GLU A 286 0.93 -12.03 4.87
C GLU A 286 2.44 -12.04 4.69
N THR A 287 2.93 -11.04 3.97
CA THR A 287 4.26 -11.06 3.35
C THR A 287 5.10 -9.89 3.82
N THR A 288 4.53 -8.69 3.78
CA THR A 288 5.24 -7.41 3.96
C THR A 288 5.57 -7.11 5.42
N HIS A 289 4.85 -7.68 6.39
CA HIS A 289 5.19 -7.55 7.81
C HIS A 289 6.57 -8.13 8.17
N ALA A 290 7.14 -8.98 7.30
CA ALA A 290 8.47 -9.56 7.48
C ALA A 290 9.61 -8.70 6.91
N PHE A 291 9.32 -7.63 6.16
CA PHE A 291 10.35 -6.82 5.46
C PHE A 291 11.15 -5.88 6.37
N GLY A 292 10.72 -5.69 7.62
CA GLY A 292 11.48 -4.94 8.61
C GLY A 292 11.53 -3.44 8.33
N GLU A 293 12.66 -2.96 7.80
CA GLU A 293 12.97 -1.52 7.67
C GLU A 293 12.18 -0.83 6.54
N SER A 294 11.89 0.46 6.72
CA SER A 294 11.12 1.27 5.76
C SER A 294 11.74 1.36 4.35
N ILE A 295 13.08 1.23 4.24
CA ILE A 295 13.78 1.23 2.96
C ILE A 295 13.45 -0.02 2.12
N ALA A 296 13.31 -1.17 2.76
CA ALA A 296 13.00 -2.43 2.10
C ALA A 296 11.60 -2.38 1.46
N ILE A 297 10.66 -1.73 2.14
CA ILE A 297 9.28 -1.54 1.65
C ILE A 297 9.27 -0.58 0.45
N THR A 298 10.11 0.45 0.46
CA THR A 298 10.27 1.34 -0.70
C THR A 298 10.88 0.60 -1.90
N GLN A 299 11.87 -0.26 -1.69
CA GLN A 299 12.46 -1.07 -2.76
C GLN A 299 11.45 -2.06 -3.34
N PHE A 300 10.68 -2.72 -2.48
CA PHE A 300 9.56 -3.56 -2.88
C PHE A 300 8.53 -2.79 -3.72
N ALA A 301 8.14 -1.58 -3.30
CA ALA A 301 7.23 -0.71 -4.04
C ALA A 301 7.70 -0.47 -5.49
N ASN A 302 8.97 -0.10 -5.63
CA ASN A 302 9.56 0.23 -6.93
C ASN A 302 9.61 -1.01 -7.84
N GLU A 303 9.84 -2.19 -7.28
CA GLU A 303 9.88 -3.43 -8.05
C GLU A 303 8.48 -3.89 -8.46
N VAL A 304 7.49 -3.77 -7.57
CA VAL A 304 6.07 -4.00 -7.88
C VAL A 304 5.63 -3.12 -9.05
N THR A 305 5.89 -1.81 -9.00
CA THR A 305 5.49 -0.89 -10.06
C THR A 305 6.23 -1.14 -11.36
N ARG A 306 7.51 -1.52 -11.28
CA ARG A 306 8.33 -1.83 -12.45
C ARG A 306 7.84 -3.06 -13.20
N VAL A 307 7.54 -4.16 -12.49
CA VAL A 307 7.21 -5.44 -13.14
C VAL A 307 5.72 -5.57 -13.50
N LEU A 308 4.84 -4.82 -12.83
CA LEU A 308 3.41 -4.77 -13.19
C LEU A 308 3.22 -4.10 -14.55
N ARG A 309 2.37 -4.71 -15.37
CA ARG A 309 1.85 -4.10 -16.60
C ARG A 309 1.01 -2.86 -16.29
N PRO A 310 0.87 -1.94 -17.24
CA PRO A 310 -0.18 -0.93 -17.19
C PRO A 310 -1.56 -1.55 -16.96
N ASN A 311 -2.30 -1.06 -15.96
CA ASN A 311 -3.55 -1.62 -15.43
C ASN A 311 -3.43 -3.02 -14.78
N GLY A 312 -2.22 -3.43 -14.43
CA GLY A 312 -1.98 -4.61 -13.59
C GLY A 312 -2.44 -4.37 -12.15
N TYR A 313 -2.60 -5.47 -11.42
CA TYR A 313 -3.15 -5.45 -10.07
C TYR A 313 -2.15 -5.93 -9.03
N LEU A 314 -1.99 -5.17 -7.95
CA LEU A 314 -1.41 -5.68 -6.71
C LEU A 314 -2.56 -6.09 -5.78
N LEU A 315 -2.57 -7.36 -5.37
CA LEU A 315 -3.47 -7.93 -4.37
C LEU A 315 -2.68 -8.15 -3.09
N TRP A 316 -3.00 -7.39 -2.06
CA TRP A 316 -2.18 -7.30 -0.86
C TRP A 316 -2.99 -7.58 0.39
N CYS A 317 -2.70 -8.70 1.05
CA CYS A 317 -3.32 -9.09 2.30
C CYS A 317 -2.29 -9.12 3.41
N ASP A 318 -2.44 -8.28 4.44
CA ASP A 318 -1.46 -8.23 5.53
C ASP A 318 -2.02 -7.55 6.79
N PHE A 319 -1.21 -7.53 7.83
CA PHE A 319 -1.49 -6.80 9.07
C PHE A 319 -1.42 -5.29 8.84
N CYS A 320 -2.30 -4.52 9.49
CA CYS A 320 -2.13 -3.07 9.60
C CYS A 320 -2.32 -2.62 11.05
N TYR A 321 -1.32 -1.96 11.63
CA TYR A 321 -1.43 -1.44 12.99
C TYR A 321 -2.32 -0.19 13.06
N MET A 322 -3.29 -0.20 13.98
CA MET A 322 -4.28 0.88 14.17
C MET A 322 -3.70 2.20 14.69
N ASN A 323 -2.49 2.18 15.24
CA ASN A 323 -1.91 3.31 15.97
C ASN A 323 -1.25 4.36 15.05
N GLY A 324 -1.44 4.27 13.72
CA GLY A 324 -0.85 5.19 12.75
C GLY A 324 0.66 5.02 12.55
N SER A 325 1.29 4.04 13.19
CA SER A 325 2.71 3.73 13.08
C SER A 325 3.08 2.89 11.85
N ASP A 326 2.08 2.39 11.11
CA ASP A 326 2.28 1.58 9.92
C ASP A 326 2.02 2.42 8.66
N THR A 327 2.93 3.35 8.40
CA THR A 327 2.89 4.22 7.20
C THR A 327 3.31 3.47 5.93
N SER A 328 3.84 2.25 6.08
CA SER A 328 4.61 1.53 5.07
C SER A 328 3.90 1.27 3.72
N ILE A 329 2.67 0.73 3.74
CA ILE A 329 1.90 0.48 2.52
C ILE A 329 1.24 1.74 1.95
N TYR A 330 0.89 2.70 2.81
CA TYR A 330 0.35 3.98 2.33
C TYR A 330 1.45 4.82 1.69
N ASP A 331 2.68 4.72 2.17
CA ASP A 331 3.86 5.29 1.54
C ASP A 331 4.18 4.59 0.21
N LEU A 332 3.97 3.26 0.11
CA LEU A 332 4.00 2.52 -1.16
C LEU A 332 2.98 3.11 -2.16
N ILE A 333 1.74 3.29 -1.73
CA ILE A 333 0.67 3.85 -2.59
C ILE A 333 0.93 5.33 -2.93
N ALA A 334 1.45 6.09 -1.99
CA ALA A 334 1.67 7.53 -2.12
C ALA A 334 2.95 7.87 -2.88
N ASN A 335 3.86 6.93 -3.13
CA ASN A 335 5.10 7.23 -3.86
C ASN A 335 5.23 6.49 -5.20
N ASN A 336 4.34 5.55 -5.52
CA ASN A 336 4.57 4.56 -6.59
C ASN A 336 3.35 4.34 -7.51
N ASP A 337 2.80 5.38 -8.14
CA ASP A 337 1.79 5.29 -9.23
C ASP A 337 0.67 4.24 -9.06
N LEU A 338 0.25 3.94 -7.81
CA LEU A 338 -0.72 2.91 -7.46
C LEU A 338 -2.05 3.54 -7.04
N ILE A 339 -3.16 3.06 -7.61
CA ILE A 339 -4.52 3.47 -7.22
C ILE A 339 -5.14 2.43 -6.30
N ILE A 340 -5.60 2.82 -5.11
CA ILE A 340 -6.47 1.96 -4.30
C ILE A 340 -7.86 1.89 -4.95
N GLU A 341 -8.26 0.73 -5.44
CA GLU A 341 -9.61 0.50 -5.97
C GLU A 341 -10.62 0.09 -4.90
N GLU A 342 -10.21 -0.76 -3.97
CA GLU A 342 -11.09 -1.39 -2.98
C GLU A 342 -10.30 -1.69 -1.72
N LYS A 343 -10.89 -1.51 -0.53
CA LYS A 343 -10.29 -1.81 0.78
C LYS A 343 -11.28 -2.55 1.67
N ILE A 344 -10.87 -3.70 2.21
CA ILE A 344 -11.74 -4.55 3.02
C ILE A 344 -11.03 -4.89 4.34
N ASN A 345 -11.73 -4.70 5.44
CA ASN A 345 -11.29 -5.12 6.77
C ASN A 345 -11.85 -6.52 7.04
N ILE A 346 -10.98 -7.52 7.15
CA ILE A 346 -11.36 -8.93 7.42
C ILE A 346 -10.94 -9.40 8.82
N THR A 347 -10.53 -8.47 9.69
CA THR A 347 -9.99 -8.77 11.02
C THR A 347 -10.80 -9.81 11.79
N LYS A 348 -12.12 -9.60 11.85
CA LYS A 348 -13.00 -10.46 12.63
C LYS A 348 -13.02 -11.88 12.06
N ASN A 349 -12.95 -12.01 10.74
CA ASN A 349 -12.92 -13.30 10.04
C ASN A 349 -11.61 -14.06 10.29
N VAL A 350 -10.48 -13.35 10.30
CA VAL A 350 -9.18 -13.96 10.62
C VAL A 350 -9.10 -14.37 12.08
N LEU A 351 -9.55 -13.49 13.00
CA LEU A 351 -9.61 -13.84 14.42
C LEU A 351 -10.52 -15.04 14.68
N HIS A 352 -11.69 -15.07 14.03
CA HIS A 352 -12.60 -16.21 14.11
C HIS A 352 -11.94 -17.50 13.60
N ALA A 353 -11.26 -17.46 12.45
CA ALA A 353 -10.53 -18.62 11.91
C ALA A 353 -9.43 -19.15 12.85
N LEU A 354 -8.84 -18.29 13.68
CA LEU A 354 -7.80 -18.68 14.65
C LEU A 354 -8.37 -19.24 15.95
N ASP A 355 -9.63 -18.93 16.26
CA ASP A 355 -10.29 -19.38 17.49
C ASP A 355 -11.01 -20.75 17.31
N ILE A 356 -11.22 -21.21 16.06
CA ILE A 356 -12.01 -22.40 15.72
C ILE A 356 -11.20 -23.61 15.27
#